data_AF-A0A150HLE2-F1
#
_entry.id   AF-A0A150HLE2-F1
#
_cell.length_a   1.000
_cell.length_b   1.000
_cell.length_c   1.000
_cell.angle_alpha   90.00
_cell.angle_beta   90.00
_cell.angle_gamma   90.00
#
_symmetry.space_group_name_H-M   'P 1'
#
loop_
_entity.id
_entity.type
_entity.pdbx_description
1 polymer ?
#
loop_
_entity_poly.entity_id
_entity_poly.type
_entity_poly.pdbx_seq_one_letter_code
_entity_poly.pdbx_strand_id
1 'polypeptide(L)'
;MAFKTTDHLIILNKLDENQKDQLEKLIGELRPLNYERTSQLSTYISKENIGINTYRIIGAELTLSNGYLVNKVGGLPKEIYRYLCNELGLKDDSSDFIVISEKPHRDNLK
;
A
#
# COMPACT_ATOMS: atom_id res chain seq x y z
N MET A 1 -21.60 -3.52 15.84
CA MET A 1 -20.13 -3.32 15.89
C MET A 1 -19.76 -2.32 14.81
N ALA A 2 -19.59 -1.05 15.19
CA ALA A 2 -19.40 0.06 14.25
C ALA A 2 -18.08 0.78 14.53
N PHE A 3 -16.98 0.21 14.06
CA PHE A 3 -15.68 0.88 14.03
C PHE A 3 -14.89 0.38 12.82
N LYS A 4 -15.28 0.79 11.60
CA LYS A 4 -14.48 0.53 10.38
C LYS A 4 -14.28 1.75 9.49
N THR A 5 -15.04 2.82 9.68
CA THR A 5 -15.08 3.94 8.73
C THR A 5 -14.04 5.03 8.99
N THR A 6 -13.48 5.11 10.20
CA THR A 6 -12.63 6.26 10.59
C THR A 6 -11.22 6.19 9.99
N ASP A 7 -10.58 5.02 9.97
CA ASP A 7 -9.23 4.83 9.40
C ASP A 7 -9.21 5.10 7.88
N HIS A 8 -10.23 4.64 7.16
CA HIS A 8 -10.34 4.78 5.70
C HIS A 8 -10.45 6.25 5.28
N LEU A 9 -11.28 7.03 5.98
CA LEU A 9 -11.45 8.46 5.72
C LEU A 9 -10.20 9.28 6.07
N ILE A 10 -9.45 8.88 7.11
CA ILE A 10 -8.21 9.59 7.49
C ILE A 10 -7.14 9.40 6.41
N ILE A 11 -6.99 8.20 5.86
CA ILE A 11 -6.00 7.92 4.81
C ILE A 11 -6.35 8.68 3.55
N LEU A 12 -7.59 8.63 3.10
CA LEU A 12 -8.02 9.39 1.93
C LEU A 12 -7.84 10.90 2.14
N ASN A 13 -8.07 11.44 3.34
CA ASN A 13 -7.84 12.86 3.60
C ASN A 13 -6.36 13.29 3.61
N LYS A 14 -5.42 12.35 3.80
CA LYS A 14 -3.98 12.60 3.66
C LYS A 14 -3.51 12.59 2.21
N LEU A 15 -4.34 12.09 1.29
CA LEU A 15 -4.01 11.95 -0.13
C LEU A 15 -4.58 13.13 -0.92
N ASP A 16 -3.76 13.70 -1.81
CA ASP A 16 -4.20 14.67 -2.81
C ASP A 16 -5.16 14.04 -3.82
N GLU A 17 -5.93 14.85 -4.55
CA GLU A 17 -6.91 14.35 -5.54
C GLU A 17 -6.26 13.43 -6.59
N ASN A 18 -5.04 13.74 -7.00
CA ASN A 18 -4.29 12.91 -7.95
C ASN A 18 -3.88 11.55 -7.35
N GLN A 19 -3.52 11.53 -6.06
CA GLN A 19 -3.19 10.29 -5.35
C GLN A 19 -4.44 9.43 -5.12
N LYS A 20 -5.60 10.05 -4.86
CA LYS A 20 -6.89 9.35 -4.75
C LYS A 20 -7.28 8.69 -6.07
N ASP A 21 -7.21 9.44 -7.18
CA ASP A 21 -7.50 8.91 -8.52
C ASP A 21 -6.57 7.74 -8.87
N GLN A 22 -5.29 7.87 -8.54
CA GLN A 22 -4.31 6.79 -8.68
C GLN A 22 -4.65 5.55 -7.85
N LEU A 23 -5.05 5.73 -6.59
CA LEU A 23 -5.45 4.63 -5.72
C LEU A 23 -6.72 3.93 -6.22
N GLU A 24 -7.72 4.69 -6.68
CA GLU A 24 -8.95 4.14 -7.27
C GLU A 24 -8.67 3.36 -8.55
N LYS A 25 -7.79 3.87 -9.42
CA LYS A 25 -7.34 3.15 -10.61
C LYS A 25 -6.66 1.83 -10.25
N LEU A 26 -5.74 1.87 -9.29
CA LEU A 26 -5.06 0.67 -8.80
C LEU A 26 -6.07 -0.36 -8.25
N ILE A 27 -7.06 0.07 -7.46
CA ILE A 27 -8.13 -0.81 -6.98
C ILE A 27 -8.91 -1.40 -8.16
N GLY A 28 -9.27 -0.58 -9.14
CA GLY A 28 -9.96 -1.01 -10.36
C GLY A 28 -9.19 -2.07 -11.15
N GLU A 29 -7.87 -1.99 -11.20
CA GLU A 29 -6.99 -2.99 -11.83
C GLU A 29 -6.86 -4.27 -11.00
N LEU A 30 -6.81 -4.15 -9.67
CA LEU A 30 -6.62 -5.29 -8.76
C LEU A 30 -7.93 -6.06 -8.50
N ARG A 31 -9.08 -5.40 -8.53
CA ARG A 31 -10.40 -6.01 -8.30
C ARG A 31 -10.71 -7.20 -9.22
N PRO A 32 -10.48 -7.14 -10.55
CA PRO A 32 -10.70 -8.29 -11.42
C PRO A 32 -9.68 -9.42 -11.23
N LEU A 33 -8.54 -9.15 -10.58
CA LEU A 33 -7.52 -10.17 -10.30
C LEU A 33 -7.90 -11.11 -9.15
N ASN A 34 -8.96 -10.76 -8.39
CA ASN A 34 -9.57 -11.57 -7.35
C ASN A 34 -8.55 -12.23 -6.41
N TYR A 35 -7.58 -11.44 -5.96
CA TYR A 35 -6.58 -11.89 -5.00
C TYR A 35 -7.26 -12.32 -3.70
N GLU A 36 -6.76 -13.39 -3.09
CA GLU A 36 -7.29 -13.91 -1.82
C GLU A 36 -6.36 -13.59 -0.65
N ARG A 37 -5.07 -13.33 -0.93
CA ARG A 37 -4.02 -13.18 0.07
C ARG A 37 -3.25 -11.88 -0.08
N THR A 38 -2.86 -11.29 1.05
CA THR A 38 -1.98 -10.11 1.10
C THR A 38 -0.64 -10.32 0.40
N SER A 39 -0.08 -11.54 0.48
CA SER A 39 1.16 -11.93 -0.19
C SER A 39 1.08 -11.78 -1.72
N GLN A 40 -0.05 -12.14 -2.34
CA GLN A 40 -0.26 -11.97 -3.79
C GLN A 40 -0.21 -10.49 -4.20
N LEU A 41 -0.87 -9.64 -3.41
CA LEU A 41 -0.83 -8.19 -3.63
C LEU A 41 0.58 -7.63 -3.45
N SER A 42 1.32 -8.06 -2.41
CA SER A 42 2.69 -7.62 -2.16
C SER A 42 3.65 -8.03 -3.29
N THR A 43 3.49 -9.25 -3.81
CA THR A 43 4.23 -9.74 -4.99
C THR A 43 3.90 -8.90 -6.22
N TYR A 44 2.62 -8.59 -6.46
CA TYR A 44 2.22 -7.76 -7.60
C TYR A 44 2.81 -6.36 -7.52
N ILE A 45 2.69 -5.69 -6.37
CA ILE A 45 3.27 -4.36 -6.11
C ILE A 45 4.77 -4.36 -6.40
N SER A 46 5.47 -5.40 -5.95
CA SER A 46 6.91 -5.55 -6.16
C SER A 46 7.26 -5.80 -7.63
N LYS A 47 6.47 -6.62 -8.33
CA LYS A 47 6.70 -7.01 -9.71
C LYS A 47 6.46 -5.84 -10.68
N GLU A 48 5.37 -5.11 -10.46
CA GLU A 48 4.99 -3.95 -11.28
C GLU A 48 5.68 -2.66 -10.81
N ASN A 49 6.53 -2.73 -9.77
CA ASN A 49 7.21 -1.57 -9.18
C ASN A 49 6.23 -0.43 -8.81
N ILE A 50 5.08 -0.80 -8.25
CA ILE A 50 4.04 0.11 -7.76
C ILE A 50 4.67 0.96 -6.64
N GLY A 51 4.69 2.28 -6.81
CA GLY A 51 5.35 3.24 -5.92
C GLY A 51 6.75 3.69 -6.37
N ILE A 52 7.35 3.08 -7.40
CA ILE A 52 8.60 3.58 -8.04
C ILE A 52 8.31 4.13 -9.43
N ASN A 53 7.68 3.31 -10.27
CA ASN A 53 7.40 3.63 -11.68
C ASN A 53 5.92 3.96 -11.84
N THR A 54 5.07 2.97 -11.62
CA THR A 54 3.62 3.12 -11.66
C THR A 54 3.14 3.57 -10.28
N TYR A 55 2.27 4.58 -10.19
CA TYR A 55 1.76 5.09 -8.91
C TYR A 55 2.84 5.60 -7.93
N ARG A 56 3.91 6.21 -8.46
CA ARG A 56 5.02 6.80 -7.68
C ARG A 56 4.57 7.81 -6.61
N ILE A 57 3.46 8.50 -6.86
CA ILE A 57 2.88 9.53 -5.98
C ILE A 57 2.23 8.90 -4.74
N ILE A 58 1.90 7.61 -4.75
CA ILE A 58 1.44 6.89 -3.54
C ILE A 58 2.52 5.95 -2.99
N GLY A 59 3.75 6.05 -3.50
CA GLY A 59 4.88 5.22 -3.09
C GLY A 59 5.60 5.74 -1.84
N ALA A 60 6.18 4.80 -1.09
CA ALA A 60 7.06 5.04 0.03
C ALA A 60 8.30 4.14 -0.03
N GLU A 61 9.39 4.62 0.55
CA GLU A 61 10.55 3.81 0.87
C GLU A 61 10.27 3.07 2.17
N LEU A 62 10.28 1.73 2.11
CA LEU A 62 9.98 0.88 3.25
C LEU A 62 11.27 0.26 3.78
N THR A 63 11.47 0.35 5.09
CA THR A 63 12.48 -0.46 5.79
C THR A 63 11.76 -1.65 6.43
N LEU A 64 12.05 -2.84 5.91
CA LEU A 64 11.49 -4.09 6.37
C LEU A 64 12.50 -4.80 7.29
N SER A 65 11.98 -5.58 8.24
CA SER A 65 12.81 -6.50 9.01
C SER A 65 12.17 -7.85 9.19
N ASN A 66 12.99 -8.88 8.98
CA ASN A 66 12.73 -10.29 9.25
C ASN A 66 13.88 -10.90 10.09
N GLY A 67 14.56 -10.07 10.88
CA GLY A 67 15.86 -10.39 11.49
C GLY A 67 17.05 -9.69 10.83
N TYR A 68 16.89 -9.21 9.59
CA TYR A 68 17.83 -8.32 8.90
C TYR A 68 17.12 -7.06 8.40
N LEU A 69 17.80 -5.91 8.42
CA LEU A 69 17.26 -4.65 7.89
C LEU A 69 17.36 -4.65 6.36
N VAL A 70 16.21 -4.57 5.69
CA VAL A 70 16.12 -4.51 4.23
C VAL A 70 15.45 -3.19 3.84
N ASN A 71 16.19 -2.34 3.13
CA ASN A 71 15.62 -1.13 2.54
C ASN A 71 15.01 -1.48 1.18
N LYS A 72 13.69 -1.35 1.07
CA LYS A 72 12.93 -1.54 -0.16
C LYS A 72 12.52 -0.18 -0.69
N VAL A 73 13.20 0.24 -1.75
CA VAL A 73 12.78 1.38 -2.57
C VAL A 73 11.57 0.90 -3.37
N GLY A 74 10.40 1.51 -3.17
CA GLY A 74 9.20 1.16 -3.95
C GLY A 74 8.21 0.21 -3.32
N GLY A 75 7.50 0.68 -2.31
CA GLY A 75 6.29 0.03 -1.82
C GLY A 75 5.18 1.03 -1.61
N LEU A 76 4.04 0.54 -1.14
CA LEU A 76 2.98 1.40 -0.64
C LEU A 76 3.19 1.65 0.86
N PRO A 77 2.88 2.86 1.35
CA PRO A 77 2.76 3.13 2.78
C PRO A 77 1.91 2.07 3.45
N LYS A 78 2.24 1.70 4.68
CA LYS A 78 1.53 0.67 5.43
C LYS A 78 0.04 0.97 5.52
N GLU A 79 -0.31 2.24 5.68
CA GLU A 79 -1.70 2.73 5.68
C GLU A 79 -2.41 2.44 4.34
N ILE A 80 -1.82 2.84 3.21
CA ILE A 80 -2.40 2.62 1.86
C ILE A 80 -2.48 1.13 1.53
N TYR A 81 -1.44 0.37 1.86
CA TYR A 81 -1.42 -1.07 1.66
C TYR A 81 -2.54 -1.76 2.45
N ARG A 82 -2.74 -1.35 3.71
CA ARG A 82 -3.81 -1.89 4.55
C ARG A 82 -5.20 -1.51 4.04
N TYR A 83 -5.36 -0.28 3.54
CA TYR A 83 -6.58 0.16 2.87
C TYR A 83 -6.90 -0.72 1.65
N LEU A 84 -5.93 -0.96 0.78
CA LEU A 84 -6.07 -1.86 -0.38
C LEU A 84 -6.46 -3.27 0.02
N CYS A 85 -5.78 -3.84 1.02
CA CYS A 85 -6.11 -5.17 1.53
C CYS A 85 -7.56 -5.25 2.03
N ASN A 86 -8.03 -4.22 2.74
CA ASN A 86 -9.42 -4.16 3.20
C ASN A 86 -10.41 -4.01 2.04
N GLU A 87 -10.15 -3.11 1.09
CA GLU A 87 -11.01 -2.88 -0.08
C GLU A 87 -11.13 -4.12 -0.98
N LEU A 88 -10.03 -4.85 -1.13
CA LEU A 88 -9.98 -6.10 -1.89
C LEU A 88 -10.42 -7.33 -1.08
N GLY A 89 -10.72 -7.17 0.21
CA GLY A 89 -11.14 -8.26 1.09
C GLY A 89 -10.06 -9.34 1.31
N LEU A 90 -8.79 -8.97 1.21
CA LEU A 90 -7.66 -9.90 1.32
C LEU A 90 -7.55 -10.47 2.72
N LYS A 91 -7.29 -11.78 2.80
CA LYS A 91 -6.91 -12.42 4.06
C LYS A 91 -5.45 -12.13 4.35
N ASP A 92 -5.20 -11.73 5.60
CA ASP A 92 -3.85 -11.46 6.11
C ASP A 92 -3.07 -12.79 6.15
N ASP A 93 -2.20 -12.98 5.16
CA ASP A 93 -1.10 -13.92 5.26
C ASP A 93 -0.01 -13.17 6.01
N SER A 94 0.16 -13.52 7.28
CA SER A 94 1.16 -12.94 8.18
C SER A 94 2.53 -13.02 7.51
N SER A 95 2.96 -11.95 6.85
CA SER A 95 4.29 -11.88 6.26
C SER A 95 5.31 -11.78 7.38
N ASP A 96 6.36 -12.60 7.34
CA ASP A 96 7.50 -12.56 8.27
C ASP A 96 8.25 -11.21 8.27
N PHE A 97 7.89 -10.29 7.37
CA PHE A 97 8.48 -8.96 7.25
C PHE A 97 7.63 -7.92 7.97
N ILE A 98 8.21 -7.33 9.01
CA ILE A 98 7.63 -6.21 9.74
C ILE A 98 8.15 -4.91 9.13
N VAL A 99 7.25 -4.00 8.75
CA VAL A 99 7.63 -2.62 8.36
C VAL A 99 8.08 -1.88 9.62
N ILE A 100 9.38 -1.54 9.69
CA ILE A 100 9.98 -0.79 10.81
C ILE A 100 9.85 0.71 10.60
N SER A 101 10.10 1.18 9.38
CA SER A 101 9.94 2.59 9.03
C SER A 101 9.49 2.74 7.59
N GLU A 102 8.63 3.72 7.35
CA GLU A 102 8.22 4.15 6.02
C GLU A 102 8.58 5.62 5.86
N LYS A 103 9.23 5.95 4.74
CA LYS A 103 9.47 7.33 4.34
C LYS A 103 8.63 7.62 3.10
N PRO A 104 7.64 8.53 3.17
CA PRO A 104 6.93 8.95 1.97
C PRO A 104 7.94 9.56 1.00
N HIS A 105 7.79 9.27 -0.30
CA HIS A 105 8.64 9.91 -1.30
C HIS A 105 8.45 11.44 -1.22
N ARG A 106 9.56 12.19 -1.24
CA ARG A 106 9.64 13.63 -0.90
C ARG A 106 8.68 14.55 -1.68
N ASP A 107 8.12 14.09 -2.80
CA ASP A 107 7.13 14.82 -3.60
C ASP A 107 5.68 14.73 -3.06
N ASN A 108 5.42 13.92 -2.03
CA ASN A 108 4.07 13.63 -1.51
C ASN A 108 3.70 14.46 -0.26
N LEU A 109 4.53 15.41 0.15
CA LEU A 109 4.27 16.31 1.25
C LEU A 109 4.33 17.74 0.71
N LYS A 110 3.16 18.27 0.35
CA LYS A 110 2.97 19.72 0.24
C LYS A 110 2.40 20.26 1.55
#